data_AF-A0A2W7Q5V4-F1
#
_entry.id   AF-A0A2W7Q5V4-F1
#
_cell.length_a   1.000
_cell.length_b   1.000
_cell.length_c   1.000
_cell.angle_alpha   90.00
_cell.angle_beta   90.00
_cell.angle_gamma   90.00
#
_symmetry.space_group_name_H-M   'P 1'
#
loop_
_entity.id
_entity.type
_entity.pdbx_description
1 polymer ?
#
loop_
_entity_poly.entity_id
_entity_poly.type
_entity_poly.pdbx_seq_one_letter_code
_entity_poly.pdbx_strand_id
1 'polypeptide(L)'
;MKFCPVRTLRLIAPAIGVATVVTATIAPAAVVRVTEDNFAAGAGLITFSEFNLGTLNPVYTPSDYGADTTAPTVTTGGYFVGQSLSDNPSVDCPSASPSGCISGAPTGELTLDADAPNTFITNDSSFPTSPTLSGTPRFNGPIALLFDEDQLAVGFEGGFFDAAQSTGITAFGRQGELLGTVTNETRGIEFLGLVSADGMSEIAGVFLDLVGSEPAGYNIDNVRFGEPGDVIVPPGVPEIPMEPTDPVDPLPPVAAVPVPASLPLLVAGLGLLGFLRRRA
;
A
#
# COMPACT_ATOMS: atom_id res chain seq x y z
N MET A 1 40.01 71.96 9.00
CA MET A 1 40.59 70.64 8.62
C MET A 1 39.78 69.57 9.34
N LYS A 2 38.89 68.86 8.62
CA LYS A 2 37.98 67.85 9.18
C LYS A 2 38.36 66.50 8.55
N PHE A 3 38.79 65.55 9.38
CA PHE A 3 39.10 64.18 8.97
C PHE A 3 37.82 63.35 8.85
N CYS A 4 37.71 62.59 7.76
CA CYS A 4 36.62 61.67 7.47
C CYS A 4 37.03 60.24 7.90
N PRO A 5 36.22 59.49 8.66
CA PRO A 5 36.58 58.13 9.06
C PRO A 5 36.21 57.11 7.95
N VAL A 6 37.18 56.29 7.57
CA VAL A 6 37.05 55.19 6.62
C VAL A 6 36.34 54.02 7.30
N ARG A 7 35.24 53.53 6.70
CA ARG A 7 34.42 52.44 7.21
C ARG A 7 34.86 51.13 6.55
N THR A 8 35.48 50.23 7.31
CA THR A 8 35.98 48.94 6.84
C THR A 8 34.84 47.93 6.67
N LEU A 9 34.52 47.56 5.43
CA LEU A 9 33.54 46.53 5.09
C LEU A 9 34.22 45.14 5.14
N ARG A 10 33.79 44.26 6.05
CA ARG A 10 34.27 42.86 6.09
C ARG A 10 33.41 42.00 5.15
N LEU A 11 34.05 41.50 4.09
CA LEU A 11 33.50 40.48 3.19
C LEU A 11 33.52 39.13 3.87
N ILE A 12 32.54 38.29 3.57
CA ILE A 12 32.54 36.90 3.98
C ILE A 12 32.29 35.99 2.78
N ALA A 13 32.91 34.82 2.78
CA ALA A 13 32.70 33.77 1.79
C ALA A 13 31.53 32.81 2.14
N PRO A 14 30.72 32.36 1.16
CA PRO A 14 29.81 31.24 1.33
C PRO A 14 30.52 29.90 1.08
N ALA A 15 30.19 28.88 1.86
CA ALA A 15 30.62 27.51 1.65
C ALA A 15 29.79 26.86 0.53
N ILE A 16 30.44 26.31 -0.49
CA ILE A 16 29.82 25.55 -1.58
C ILE A 16 29.59 24.13 -1.08
N GLY A 17 28.33 23.76 -0.86
CA GLY A 17 27.93 22.38 -0.57
C GLY A 17 27.81 21.59 -1.88
N VAL A 18 28.50 20.44 -1.95
CA VAL A 18 28.34 19.46 -3.03
C VAL A 18 27.01 18.74 -2.82
N ALA A 19 26.07 18.92 -3.74
CA ALA A 19 24.78 18.22 -3.72
C ALA A 19 24.95 16.85 -4.42
N THR A 20 24.94 15.78 -3.64
CA THR A 20 24.90 14.40 -4.12
C THR A 20 23.50 14.11 -4.66
N VAL A 21 23.38 13.83 -5.96
CA VAL A 21 22.12 13.40 -6.57
C VAL A 21 21.97 11.90 -6.28
N VAL A 22 21.05 11.56 -5.37
CA VAL A 22 20.63 10.18 -5.12
C VAL A 22 19.53 9.85 -6.13
N THR A 23 19.83 8.98 -7.08
CA THR A 23 18.83 8.40 -7.97
C THR A 23 18.06 7.32 -7.20
N ALA A 24 16.80 7.58 -6.87
CA ALA A 24 15.91 6.56 -6.32
C ALA A 24 15.53 5.58 -7.43
N THR A 25 15.88 4.30 -7.27
CA THR A 25 15.35 3.22 -8.10
C THR A 25 13.96 2.87 -7.58
N ILE A 26 12.93 3.03 -8.40
CA ILE A 26 11.59 2.54 -8.09
C ILE A 26 11.61 1.03 -8.34
N ALA A 27 11.50 0.22 -7.29
CA ALA A 27 11.33 -1.22 -7.45
C ALA A 27 9.96 -1.49 -8.09
N PRO A 28 9.84 -2.44 -9.04
CA PRO A 28 8.54 -2.86 -9.55
C PRO A 28 7.65 -3.37 -8.41
N ALA A 29 6.33 -3.29 -8.59
CA ALA A 29 5.37 -3.84 -7.62
C ALA A 29 5.67 -5.33 -7.39
N ALA A 30 5.79 -5.74 -6.14
CA ALA A 30 6.10 -7.12 -5.78
C ALA A 30 4.90 -8.05 -5.96
N VAL A 31 3.71 -7.50 -6.23
CA VAL A 31 2.48 -8.27 -6.46
C VAL A 31 1.84 -7.97 -7.81
N VAL A 32 1.13 -8.96 -8.36
CA VAL A 32 0.36 -8.90 -9.60
C VAL A 32 -1.09 -9.28 -9.31
N ARG A 33 -2.06 -8.63 -9.97
CA ARG A 33 -3.49 -9.02 -9.88
C ARG A 33 -3.69 -10.43 -10.43
N VAL A 34 -4.53 -11.21 -9.77
CA VAL A 34 -5.02 -12.52 -10.23
C VAL A 34 -6.54 -12.63 -10.11
N THR A 35 -7.12 -13.60 -10.82
CA THR A 35 -8.53 -13.97 -10.70
C THR A 35 -8.68 -15.23 -9.84
N GLU A 36 -9.91 -15.59 -9.50
CA GLU A 36 -10.19 -16.81 -8.73
C GLU A 36 -9.69 -18.07 -9.45
N ASP A 37 -9.78 -18.10 -10.79
CA ASP A 37 -9.30 -19.21 -11.63
C ASP A 37 -7.80 -19.51 -11.47
N ASN A 38 -7.02 -18.57 -10.93
CA ASN A 38 -5.61 -18.79 -10.62
C ASN A 38 -5.40 -19.68 -9.39
N PHE A 39 -6.41 -19.85 -8.52
CA PHE A 39 -6.32 -20.66 -7.31
C PHE A 39 -6.81 -22.09 -7.57
N ALA A 40 -5.94 -23.08 -7.39
CA ALA A 40 -6.29 -24.49 -7.49
C ALA A 40 -7.37 -24.87 -6.48
N ALA A 41 -8.14 -25.91 -6.77
CA ALA A 41 -9.22 -26.37 -5.89
C ALA A 41 -8.76 -26.76 -4.47
N GLY A 42 -7.47 -27.09 -4.29
CA GLY A 42 -6.86 -27.38 -3.00
C GLY A 42 -6.36 -26.16 -2.21
N ALA A 43 -6.32 -24.98 -2.82
CA ALA A 43 -5.96 -23.74 -2.13
C ALA A 43 -6.96 -23.46 -0.99
N GLY A 44 -6.52 -22.72 0.03
CA GLY A 44 -7.35 -22.33 1.17
C GLY A 44 -8.64 -21.63 0.75
N LEU A 45 -9.72 -21.84 1.50
CA LEU A 45 -11.02 -21.20 1.28
C LEU A 45 -11.74 -20.93 2.60
N ILE A 46 -11.91 -19.66 2.96
CA ILE A 46 -12.76 -19.24 4.08
C ILE A 46 -14.04 -18.60 3.54
N THR A 47 -15.20 -19.08 3.98
CA THR A 47 -16.54 -18.64 3.53
C THR A 47 -17.33 -17.87 4.60
N PHE A 48 -16.70 -17.62 5.75
CA PHE A 48 -17.29 -17.04 6.96
C PHE A 48 -18.54 -17.77 7.52
N SER A 49 -18.92 -18.90 6.94
CA SER A 49 -20.02 -19.76 7.37
C SER A 49 -19.61 -20.75 8.47
N GLU A 50 -18.30 -20.86 8.73
CA GLU A 50 -17.71 -21.75 9.72
C GLU A 50 -18.01 -21.31 11.16
N PHE A 51 -18.33 -20.03 11.37
CA PHE A 51 -18.66 -19.44 12.66
C PHE A 51 -20.04 -18.76 12.66
N ASN A 52 -20.56 -18.50 13.86
CA ASN A 52 -21.85 -17.85 14.03
C ASN A 52 -21.82 -16.36 13.61
N LEU A 53 -22.98 -15.84 13.19
CA LEU A 53 -23.18 -14.41 12.97
C LEU A 53 -22.81 -13.60 14.23
N GLY A 54 -22.10 -12.50 14.02
CA GLY A 54 -21.64 -11.60 15.08
C GLY A 54 -20.35 -12.03 15.78
N THR A 55 -19.72 -13.14 15.37
CA THR A 55 -18.37 -13.50 15.82
C THR A 55 -17.43 -12.34 15.50
N LEU A 56 -16.76 -11.81 16.53
CA LEU A 56 -15.81 -10.70 16.42
C LEU A 56 -14.40 -11.25 16.17
N ASN A 57 -13.65 -10.62 15.26
CA ASN A 57 -12.26 -10.97 14.92
C ASN A 57 -12.03 -12.50 14.84
N PRO A 58 -12.81 -13.24 14.01
CA PRO A 58 -12.67 -14.68 13.93
C PRO A 58 -11.22 -15.09 13.59
N VAL A 59 -10.80 -16.20 14.19
CA VAL A 59 -9.52 -16.88 13.94
C VAL A 59 -9.83 -18.21 13.30
N TYR A 60 -9.25 -18.47 12.14
CA TYR A 60 -9.45 -19.67 11.36
C TYR A 60 -8.21 -20.55 11.46
N THR A 61 -8.34 -21.66 12.17
CA THR A 61 -7.36 -22.74 12.14
C THR A 61 -7.56 -23.59 10.89
N PRO A 62 -6.57 -24.40 10.47
CA PRO A 62 -6.70 -25.24 9.28
C PRO A 62 -7.93 -26.15 9.26
N SER A 63 -8.32 -26.69 10.40
CA SER A 63 -9.51 -27.53 10.50
C SER A 63 -10.82 -26.77 10.26
N ASP A 64 -10.86 -25.46 10.49
CA ASP A 64 -12.07 -24.66 10.32
C ASP A 64 -12.42 -24.52 8.83
N TYR A 65 -11.41 -24.43 7.96
CA TYR A 65 -11.58 -24.31 6.51
C TYR A 65 -11.24 -25.61 5.74
N GLY A 66 -11.17 -26.74 6.43
CA GLY A 66 -11.05 -28.07 5.82
C GLY A 66 -9.66 -28.45 5.30
N ALA A 67 -8.61 -27.73 5.72
CA ALA A 67 -7.24 -28.04 5.37
C ALA A 67 -6.55 -28.97 6.40
N ASP A 68 -5.34 -29.40 6.07
CA ASP A 68 -4.50 -30.19 6.98
C ASP A 68 -3.77 -29.31 8.01
N THR A 69 -3.13 -29.94 9.00
CA THR A 69 -2.47 -29.22 10.11
C THR A 69 -1.23 -28.44 9.71
N THR A 70 -0.80 -28.50 8.45
CA THR A 70 0.34 -27.73 7.92
C THR A 70 -0.08 -26.48 7.18
N ALA A 71 -1.38 -26.26 6.97
CA ALA A 71 -1.89 -25.02 6.42
C ALA A 71 -1.88 -23.88 7.47
N PRO A 72 -1.97 -22.60 7.06
CA PRO A 72 -1.84 -21.47 7.98
C PRO A 72 -3.06 -21.28 8.89
N THR A 73 -2.83 -20.67 10.04
CA THR A 73 -3.87 -19.98 10.82
C THR A 73 -4.09 -18.57 10.25
N VAL A 74 -5.35 -18.20 10.03
CA VAL A 74 -5.73 -16.86 9.58
C VAL A 74 -6.41 -16.11 10.72
N THR A 75 -5.83 -15.00 11.15
CA THR A 75 -6.41 -14.11 12.17
C THR A 75 -6.95 -12.86 11.50
N THR A 76 -8.15 -12.43 11.88
CA THR A 76 -8.76 -11.21 11.33
C THR A 76 -8.76 -10.06 12.35
N GLY A 77 -8.73 -8.82 11.87
CA GLY A 77 -8.80 -7.61 12.70
C GLY A 77 -9.08 -6.37 11.86
N GLY A 78 -9.08 -5.18 12.45
CA GLY A 78 -9.35 -3.93 11.71
C GLY A 78 -8.17 -3.49 10.85
N TYR A 79 -7.02 -3.22 11.47
CA TYR A 79 -5.78 -2.78 10.80
C TYR A 79 -4.55 -3.25 11.60
N PHE A 80 -3.36 -3.03 11.05
CA PHE A 80 -2.09 -3.44 11.65
C PHE A 80 -1.48 -2.36 12.56
N VAL A 81 -0.62 -2.78 13.49
CA VAL A 81 0.12 -1.87 14.38
C VAL A 81 0.97 -0.90 13.54
N GLY A 82 0.85 0.40 13.81
CA GLY A 82 1.48 1.47 13.03
C GLY A 82 0.52 2.17 12.05
N GLN A 83 -0.67 1.62 11.89
CA GLN A 83 -1.79 2.25 11.19
C GLN A 83 -2.81 2.82 12.17
N SER A 84 -3.67 3.71 11.69
CA SER A 84 -4.78 4.29 12.47
C SER A 84 -5.85 4.88 11.55
N LEU A 85 -7.06 5.11 12.08
CA LEU A 85 -8.05 5.93 11.38
C LEU A 85 -7.46 7.32 11.11
N SER A 86 -7.61 7.82 9.88
CA SER A 86 -7.09 9.12 9.50
C SER A 86 -7.75 10.25 10.31
N ASP A 87 -6.91 11.15 10.86
CA ASP A 87 -7.34 12.42 11.45
C ASP A 87 -7.75 13.45 10.38
N ASN A 88 -7.38 13.22 9.11
CA ASN A 88 -7.70 14.08 7.98
C ASN A 88 -8.15 13.29 6.74
N PRO A 89 -9.30 12.59 6.82
CA PRO A 89 -9.73 11.67 5.77
C PRO A 89 -10.01 12.38 4.44
N SER A 90 -10.30 13.69 4.48
CA SER A 90 -10.48 14.50 3.25
C SER A 90 -9.21 14.65 2.41
N VAL A 91 -8.05 14.42 3.01
CA VAL A 91 -6.73 14.48 2.35
C VAL A 91 -6.19 13.08 2.12
N ASP A 92 -6.27 12.21 3.12
CA ASP A 92 -5.63 10.89 3.06
C ASP A 92 -6.41 9.91 2.18
N CYS A 93 -7.75 9.97 2.21
CA CYS A 93 -8.62 9.12 1.38
C CYS A 93 -9.75 9.97 0.77
N PRO A 94 -9.45 10.82 -0.22
CA PRO A 94 -10.43 11.77 -0.74
C PRO A 94 -11.69 11.07 -1.23
N SER A 95 -12.85 11.44 -0.66
CA SER A 95 -14.18 10.90 -0.95
C SER A 95 -14.51 9.54 -0.34
N ALA A 96 -13.57 8.88 0.36
CA ALA A 96 -13.87 7.68 1.14
C ALA A 96 -14.66 8.01 2.42
N SER A 97 -15.34 7.01 2.98
CA SER A 97 -15.92 7.15 4.32
C SER A 97 -14.80 7.32 5.36
N PRO A 98 -14.86 8.32 6.25
CA PRO A 98 -13.86 8.52 7.31
C PRO A 98 -13.61 7.28 8.18
N SER A 99 -14.63 6.43 8.37
CA SER A 99 -14.52 5.23 9.20
C SER A 99 -13.71 4.10 8.57
N GLY A 100 -13.45 4.17 7.26
CA GLY A 100 -12.66 3.21 6.50
C GLY A 100 -11.40 3.80 5.90
N CYS A 101 -11.10 5.07 6.20
CA CYS A 101 -9.88 5.74 5.78
C CYS A 101 -8.77 5.49 6.80
N ILE A 102 -7.84 4.62 6.45
CA ILE A 102 -6.71 4.26 7.29
C ILE A 102 -5.46 4.98 6.80
N SER A 103 -4.69 5.53 7.75
CA SER A 103 -3.44 6.23 7.51
C SER A 103 -2.31 5.56 8.28
N GLY A 104 -1.07 5.82 7.85
CA GLY A 104 0.12 5.18 8.40
C GLY A 104 0.51 3.90 7.68
N ALA A 105 1.56 3.27 8.17
CA ALA A 105 2.11 2.03 7.63
C ALA A 105 2.52 1.12 8.79
N PRO A 106 2.50 -0.21 8.62
CA PRO A 106 2.95 -1.12 9.65
C PRO A 106 4.36 -0.76 10.16
N THR A 107 4.56 -0.81 11.48
CA THR A 107 5.87 -0.52 12.09
C THR A 107 6.49 -1.79 12.67
N GLY A 108 7.40 -2.41 11.92
CA GLY A 108 8.08 -3.64 12.34
C GLY A 108 7.30 -4.90 11.94
N GLU A 109 7.48 -5.98 12.70
CA GLU A 109 6.83 -7.27 12.42
C GLU A 109 5.30 -7.12 12.33
N LEU A 110 4.73 -7.63 11.24
CA LEU A 110 3.33 -7.44 10.92
C LEU A 110 2.45 -8.09 12.00
N THR A 111 1.71 -7.25 12.73
CA THR A 111 0.85 -7.65 13.84
C THR A 111 -0.45 -6.86 13.77
N LEU A 112 -1.58 -7.49 14.07
CA LEU A 112 -2.87 -6.81 14.19
C LEU A 112 -2.87 -5.87 15.40
N ASP A 113 -3.42 -4.67 15.24
CA ASP A 113 -3.56 -3.74 16.34
C ASP A 113 -4.77 -4.13 17.22
N ALA A 114 -4.53 -4.37 18.51
CA ALA A 114 -5.57 -4.75 19.46
C ALA A 114 -6.55 -3.60 19.76
N ASP A 115 -6.17 -2.35 19.50
CA ASP A 115 -7.02 -1.17 19.64
C ASP A 115 -7.80 -0.85 18.34
N ALA A 116 -7.58 -1.60 17.26
CA ALA A 116 -8.33 -1.44 16.02
C ALA A 116 -9.82 -1.77 16.20
N PRO A 117 -10.73 -1.13 15.43
CA PRO A 117 -12.13 -1.55 15.36
C PRO A 117 -12.23 -3.02 14.94
N ASN A 118 -13.14 -3.76 15.58
CA ASN A 118 -13.31 -5.18 15.28
C ASN A 118 -13.85 -5.42 13.86
N THR A 119 -13.46 -6.53 13.26
CA THR A 119 -14.22 -7.18 12.20
C THR A 119 -15.28 -8.09 12.82
N PHE A 120 -16.32 -8.40 12.06
CA PHE A 120 -17.35 -9.33 12.49
C PHE A 120 -18.09 -9.99 11.32
N ILE A 121 -18.61 -11.18 11.58
CA ILE A 121 -19.42 -11.94 10.61
C ILE A 121 -20.84 -11.38 10.56
N THR A 122 -21.35 -11.05 9.38
CA THR A 122 -22.69 -10.50 9.20
C THR A 122 -23.34 -10.99 7.91
N ASN A 123 -24.68 -10.97 7.88
CA ASN A 123 -25.42 -11.14 6.64
C ASN A 123 -25.37 -9.87 5.79
N ASP A 124 -25.33 -10.07 4.48
CA ASP A 124 -25.60 -9.07 3.47
C ASP A 124 -26.53 -9.64 2.40
N SER A 125 -27.75 -9.11 2.32
CA SER A 125 -28.73 -9.56 1.33
C SER A 125 -28.34 -9.27 -0.12
N SER A 126 -27.37 -8.39 -0.33
CA SER A 126 -26.80 -8.07 -1.65
C SER A 126 -25.67 -9.03 -2.04
N PHE A 127 -25.16 -9.84 -1.10
CA PHE A 127 -24.08 -10.79 -1.32
C PHE A 127 -24.62 -12.23 -1.33
N PRO A 128 -24.68 -12.92 -2.49
CA PRO A 128 -25.35 -14.21 -2.63
C PRO A 128 -24.80 -15.34 -1.74
N THR A 129 -23.52 -15.30 -1.38
CA THR A 129 -22.83 -16.34 -0.60
C THR A 129 -22.79 -16.07 0.91
N SER A 130 -23.47 -15.03 1.39
CA SER A 130 -23.57 -14.67 2.81
C SER A 130 -23.70 -15.88 3.76
N PRO A 131 -23.05 -15.84 4.94
CA PRO A 131 -22.53 -14.65 5.61
C PRO A 131 -21.19 -14.14 5.07
N THR A 132 -20.86 -12.90 5.41
CA THR A 132 -19.65 -12.19 4.96
C THR A 132 -18.88 -11.64 6.17
N LEU A 133 -17.61 -11.29 6.00
CA LEU A 133 -16.84 -10.54 6.97
C LEU A 133 -16.96 -9.04 6.69
N SER A 134 -17.20 -8.26 7.73
CA SER A 134 -17.27 -6.80 7.65
C SER A 134 -16.48 -6.14 8.77
N GLY A 135 -15.93 -4.96 8.51
CA GLY A 135 -15.33 -4.12 9.55
C GLY A 135 -16.38 -3.37 10.38
N THR A 136 -15.94 -2.72 11.46
CA THR A 136 -16.77 -1.81 12.27
C THR A 136 -16.43 -0.35 11.96
N PRO A 137 -17.40 0.50 11.57
CA PRO A 137 -18.84 0.25 11.41
C PRO A 137 -19.17 -0.68 10.24
N ARG A 138 -20.32 -1.38 10.30
CA ARG A 138 -20.74 -2.33 9.26
C ARG A 138 -20.60 -1.73 7.86
N PHE A 139 -19.94 -2.49 7.00
CA PHE A 139 -19.60 -2.22 5.61
C PHE A 139 -18.68 -1.02 5.37
N ASN A 140 -18.28 -0.28 6.41
CA ASN A 140 -17.46 0.91 6.25
C ASN A 140 -16.23 0.91 7.15
N GLY A 141 -16.04 -0.16 7.91
CA GLY A 141 -14.89 -0.36 8.77
C GLY A 141 -13.77 -1.10 8.05
N PRO A 142 -12.53 -0.92 8.52
CA PRO A 142 -11.36 -1.57 7.96
C PRO A 142 -11.38 -3.09 8.20
N ILE A 143 -10.75 -3.85 7.31
CA ILE A 143 -10.57 -5.31 7.44
C ILE A 143 -9.11 -5.65 7.17
N ALA A 144 -8.49 -6.40 8.06
CA ALA A 144 -7.15 -6.94 7.93
C ALA A 144 -7.18 -8.46 8.17
N LEU A 145 -6.35 -9.18 7.43
CA LEU A 145 -6.09 -10.60 7.60
C LEU A 145 -4.59 -10.80 7.80
N LEU A 146 -4.25 -11.56 8.83
CA LEU A 146 -2.87 -11.93 9.18
C LEU A 146 -2.74 -13.45 9.13
N PHE A 147 -1.78 -13.93 8.36
CA PHE A 147 -1.44 -15.35 8.27
C PHE A 147 -0.26 -15.63 9.20
N ASP A 148 -0.24 -16.74 9.91
CA ASP A 148 0.95 -17.17 10.69
C ASP A 148 2.07 -17.73 9.80
N GLU A 149 1.77 -18.10 8.56
CA GLU A 149 2.72 -18.49 7.51
C GLU A 149 2.56 -17.59 6.27
N ASP A 150 3.66 -17.26 5.60
CA ASP A 150 3.63 -16.37 4.43
C ASP A 150 2.96 -17.07 3.22
N GLN A 151 2.12 -16.33 2.51
CA GLN A 151 1.35 -16.84 1.37
C GLN A 151 1.96 -16.35 0.05
N LEU A 152 1.80 -17.14 -1.00
CA LEU A 152 2.14 -16.75 -2.37
C LEU A 152 1.06 -15.84 -2.96
N ALA A 153 -0.21 -16.14 -2.70
CA ALA A 153 -1.33 -15.35 -3.17
C ALA A 153 -2.44 -15.27 -2.14
N VAL A 154 -3.19 -14.18 -2.20
CA VAL A 154 -4.40 -13.96 -1.42
C VAL A 154 -5.43 -13.26 -2.30
N GLY A 155 -6.69 -13.68 -2.21
CA GLY A 155 -7.79 -12.96 -2.81
C GLY A 155 -9.11 -13.25 -2.10
N PHE A 156 -10.15 -12.51 -2.46
CA PHE A 156 -11.49 -12.67 -1.90
C PHE A 156 -12.52 -12.08 -2.85
N GLU A 157 -13.77 -12.50 -2.72
CA GLU A 157 -14.88 -11.77 -3.30
C GLU A 157 -15.20 -10.56 -2.42
N GLY A 158 -15.15 -9.36 -3.02
CA GLY A 158 -15.52 -8.12 -2.35
C GLY A 158 -16.73 -7.47 -3.03
N GLY A 159 -17.52 -6.72 -2.27
CA GLY A 159 -18.65 -5.97 -2.83
C GLY A 159 -19.71 -5.63 -1.78
N PHE A 160 -20.93 -5.27 -2.18
CA PHE A 160 -21.31 -4.84 -3.53
C PHE A 160 -20.77 -3.43 -3.81
N PHE A 161 -19.83 -3.28 -4.73
CA PHE A 161 -19.21 -1.99 -5.05
C PHE A 161 -20.11 -1.10 -5.91
N ASP A 162 -20.32 0.16 -5.50
CA ASP A 162 -21.04 1.16 -6.29
C ASP A 162 -20.12 1.96 -7.22
N ALA A 163 -18.81 1.90 -7.00
CA ALA A 163 -17.82 2.57 -7.82
C ALA A 163 -16.60 1.69 -8.08
N ALA A 164 -15.99 1.83 -9.28
CA ALA A 164 -14.67 1.26 -9.55
C ALA A 164 -13.60 2.10 -8.81
N GLN A 165 -12.48 1.47 -8.49
CA GLN A 165 -11.32 2.07 -7.81
C GLN A 165 -11.69 2.70 -6.46
N SER A 166 -12.67 2.11 -5.78
CA SER A 166 -13.20 2.58 -4.50
C SER A 166 -12.58 1.84 -3.32
N THR A 167 -12.24 0.56 -3.51
CA THR A 167 -11.72 -0.34 -2.49
C THR A 167 -10.42 -0.98 -2.96
N GLY A 168 -9.41 -0.97 -2.10
CA GLY A 168 -8.11 -1.58 -2.33
C GLY A 168 -7.91 -2.83 -1.48
N ILE A 169 -7.10 -3.78 -1.99
CA ILE A 169 -6.42 -4.79 -1.20
C ILE A 169 -4.93 -4.50 -1.27
N THR A 170 -4.33 -4.27 -0.11
CA THR A 170 -2.92 -3.97 0.07
C THR A 170 -2.24 -5.16 0.75
N ALA A 171 -1.19 -5.69 0.12
CA ALA A 171 -0.40 -6.80 0.65
C ALA A 171 0.83 -6.28 1.41
N PHE A 172 1.09 -6.90 2.55
CA PHE A 172 2.26 -6.66 3.37
C PHE A 172 3.05 -7.95 3.59
N GLY A 173 4.36 -7.81 3.62
CA GLY A 173 5.23 -8.89 4.06
C GLY A 173 5.43 -8.91 5.57
N ARG A 174 6.16 -9.91 6.04
CA ARG A 174 6.24 -10.27 7.47
C ARG A 174 6.87 -9.16 8.32
N GLN A 175 7.72 -8.32 7.74
CA GLN A 175 8.35 -7.19 8.42
C GLN A 175 7.59 -5.87 8.22
N GLY A 176 6.34 -5.93 7.74
CA GLY A 176 5.47 -4.78 7.56
C GLY A 176 5.74 -3.99 6.29
N GLU A 177 6.60 -4.49 5.40
CA GLU A 177 6.89 -3.90 4.10
C GLU A 177 5.68 -3.97 3.17
N LEU A 178 5.39 -2.88 2.46
CA LEU A 178 4.37 -2.84 1.43
C LEU A 178 4.85 -3.60 0.19
N LEU A 179 4.14 -4.67 -0.18
CA LEU A 179 4.41 -5.44 -1.39
C LEU A 179 3.67 -4.87 -2.61
N GLY A 180 2.47 -4.36 -2.38
CA GLY A 180 1.70 -3.58 -3.36
C GLY A 180 0.21 -3.61 -3.09
N THR A 181 -0.55 -2.95 -3.97
CA THR A 181 -1.99 -2.77 -3.84
C THR A 181 -2.67 -3.02 -5.18
N VAL A 182 -3.83 -3.67 -5.17
CA VAL A 182 -4.75 -3.71 -6.31
C VAL A 182 -6.12 -3.19 -5.89
N THR A 183 -6.84 -2.52 -6.80
CA THR A 183 -8.12 -1.84 -6.50
C THR A 183 -9.23 -2.37 -7.38
N ASN A 184 -10.47 -2.49 -6.90
CA ASN A 184 -11.56 -2.98 -7.75
C ASN A 184 -11.67 -2.24 -9.09
N GLU A 185 -11.88 -2.99 -10.17
CA GLU A 185 -11.94 -2.44 -11.53
C GLU A 185 -13.37 -2.24 -12.01
N THR A 186 -14.32 -2.88 -11.33
CA THR A 186 -15.73 -2.89 -11.70
C THR A 186 -16.64 -2.61 -10.51
N ARG A 187 -17.94 -2.47 -10.82
CA ARG A 187 -19.02 -2.37 -9.83
C ARG A 187 -19.62 -3.74 -9.58
N GLY A 188 -20.31 -3.91 -8.46
CA GLY A 188 -20.92 -5.17 -8.06
C GLY A 188 -19.97 -6.01 -7.21
N ILE A 189 -20.07 -7.33 -7.33
CA ILE A 189 -19.17 -8.27 -6.64
C ILE A 189 -18.02 -8.58 -7.58
N GLU A 190 -16.80 -8.44 -7.08
CA GLU A 190 -15.56 -8.70 -7.82
C GLU A 190 -14.63 -9.56 -6.97
N PHE A 191 -13.98 -10.55 -7.58
CA PHE A 191 -12.86 -11.23 -6.96
C PHE A 191 -11.60 -10.35 -7.04
N LEU A 192 -11.13 -9.91 -5.88
CA LEU A 192 -9.92 -9.11 -5.70
C LEU A 192 -8.79 -10.01 -5.23
N GLY A 193 -7.92 -10.42 -6.14
CA GLY A 193 -6.76 -11.26 -5.84
C GLY A 193 -5.44 -10.61 -6.23
N LEU A 194 -4.40 -10.94 -5.46
CA LEU A 194 -3.01 -10.61 -5.74
C LEU A 194 -2.09 -11.81 -5.51
N VAL A 195 -0.96 -11.86 -6.20
CA VAL A 195 0.08 -12.89 -6.09
C VAL A 195 1.46 -12.27 -6.13
N SER A 196 2.43 -12.80 -5.38
CA SER A 196 3.83 -12.37 -5.48
C SER A 196 4.38 -12.61 -6.89
N ALA A 197 4.97 -11.59 -7.48
CA ALA A 197 5.41 -11.58 -8.87
C ALA A 197 6.59 -12.52 -9.16
N ASP A 198 7.40 -12.79 -8.14
CA ASP A 198 8.59 -13.64 -8.22
C ASP A 198 8.28 -15.13 -7.94
N GLY A 199 7.03 -15.46 -7.60
CA GLY A 199 6.59 -16.81 -7.27
C GLY A 199 6.95 -17.27 -5.86
N MET A 200 7.42 -16.37 -4.99
CA MET A 200 7.76 -16.69 -3.60
C MET A 200 6.60 -16.36 -2.65
N SER A 201 6.48 -17.14 -1.58
CA SER A 201 5.59 -16.80 -0.47
C SER A 201 6.16 -15.62 0.31
N GLU A 202 5.55 -14.45 0.14
CA GLU A 202 5.98 -13.20 0.79
C GLU A 202 4.84 -12.51 1.54
N ILE A 203 3.57 -12.86 1.25
CA ILE A 203 2.41 -12.16 1.79
C ILE A 203 2.11 -12.67 3.19
N ALA A 204 2.50 -11.92 4.21
CA ALA A 204 2.18 -12.23 5.60
C ALA A 204 0.78 -11.77 5.99
N GLY A 205 0.26 -10.74 5.33
CA GLY A 205 -1.08 -10.22 5.60
C GLY A 205 -1.58 -9.31 4.51
N VAL A 206 -2.89 -9.13 4.49
CA VAL A 206 -3.58 -8.20 3.60
C VAL A 206 -4.45 -7.25 4.38
N PHE A 207 -4.58 -6.05 3.85
CA PHE A 207 -5.39 -4.98 4.40
C PHE A 207 -6.33 -4.45 3.34
N LEU A 208 -7.58 -4.24 3.72
CA LEU A 208 -8.63 -3.75 2.87
C LEU A 208 -9.05 -2.37 3.34
N ASP A 209 -9.04 -1.41 2.43
CA ASP A 209 -9.35 -0.02 2.71
C ASP A 209 -10.11 0.66 1.59
N LEU A 210 -10.79 1.74 1.99
CA LEU A 210 -11.45 2.64 1.05
C LEU A 210 -10.41 3.62 0.49
N VAL A 211 -9.99 3.36 -0.74
CA VAL A 211 -9.09 4.26 -1.50
C VAL A 211 -9.84 5.29 -2.34
N GLY A 212 -11.17 5.17 -2.41
CA GLY A 212 -12.06 6.08 -3.12
C GLY A 212 -13.48 6.09 -2.54
N SER A 213 -14.41 6.73 -3.27
CA SER A 213 -15.81 6.83 -2.85
C SER A 213 -16.54 5.50 -3.01
N GLU A 214 -16.91 4.87 -1.89
CA GLU A 214 -17.76 3.67 -1.85
C GLU A 214 -18.99 3.90 -0.96
N PRO A 215 -20.10 4.46 -1.48
CA PRO A 215 -21.25 4.85 -0.67
C PRO A 215 -21.97 3.69 0.04
N ALA A 216 -22.00 2.50 -0.58
CA ALA A 216 -22.58 1.30 0.02
C ALA A 216 -21.65 0.63 1.04
N GLY A 217 -20.35 0.97 0.99
CA GLY A 217 -19.32 0.26 1.71
C GLY A 217 -18.92 -1.06 1.03
N TYR A 218 -18.25 -1.93 1.78
CA TYR A 218 -17.79 -3.24 1.33
C TYR A 218 -17.84 -4.27 2.45
N ASN A 219 -17.99 -5.53 2.06
CA ASN A 219 -17.64 -6.70 2.85
C ASN A 219 -16.79 -7.63 1.99
N ILE A 220 -16.33 -8.72 2.60
CA ILE A 220 -15.65 -9.79 1.88
C ILE A 220 -16.23 -11.15 2.20
N ASP A 221 -16.06 -12.05 1.24
CA ASP A 221 -16.38 -13.46 1.35
C ASP A 221 -15.40 -14.28 0.50
N ASN A 222 -15.45 -15.61 0.63
CA ASN A 222 -14.71 -16.57 -0.19
C ASN A 222 -13.21 -16.21 -0.28
N VAL A 223 -12.57 -16.02 0.87
CA VAL A 223 -11.14 -15.70 0.94
C VAL A 223 -10.35 -16.92 0.47
N ARG A 224 -9.58 -16.74 -0.60
CA ARG A 224 -8.65 -17.72 -1.17
C ARG A 224 -7.22 -17.33 -0.83
N PHE A 225 -6.40 -18.31 -0.48
CA PHE A 225 -4.97 -18.13 -0.25
C PHE A 225 -4.23 -19.43 -0.54
N GLY A 226 -2.94 -19.36 -0.83
CA GLY A 226 -2.18 -20.56 -1.11
C GLY A 226 -0.68 -20.33 -1.23
N GLU A 227 0.02 -21.45 -1.21
CA GLU A 227 1.48 -21.56 -1.34
C GLU A 227 1.90 -21.88 -2.79
N PRO A 228 3.21 -21.94 -3.09
CA PRO A 228 3.69 -22.45 -4.37
C PRO A 228 3.15 -23.84 -4.69
N GLY A 229 2.42 -23.94 -5.81
CA GLY A 229 1.74 -25.16 -6.23
C GLY A 229 0.21 -25.08 -6.14
N ASP A 230 -0.32 -24.22 -5.26
CA ASP A 230 -1.74 -23.95 -5.15
C ASP A 230 -2.22 -22.84 -6.08
N VAL A 231 -1.28 -22.04 -6.59
CA VAL A 231 -1.59 -20.83 -7.37
C VAL A 231 -0.83 -20.84 -8.69
N ILE A 232 -1.56 -20.57 -9.77
CA ILE A 232 -0.99 -20.32 -11.09
C ILE A 232 -0.61 -18.85 -11.16
N VAL A 233 0.68 -18.56 -10.97
CA VAL A 233 1.24 -17.22 -11.16
C VAL A 233 1.15 -16.86 -12.65
N PRO A 234 0.46 -15.77 -13.03
CA PRO A 234 0.48 -15.30 -14.41
C PRO A 234 1.93 -15.08 -14.84
N PRO A 235 2.32 -15.44 -16.07
CA PRO A 235 3.64 -15.08 -16.56
C PRO A 235 3.78 -13.57 -16.36
N GLY A 236 4.79 -13.17 -15.58
CA GLY A 236 5.06 -11.77 -15.29
C GLY A 236 4.99 -10.99 -16.60
N VAL A 237 4.35 -9.82 -16.58
CA VAL A 237 4.23 -8.97 -17.77
C VAL A 237 5.59 -9.04 -18.48
N PRO A 238 5.66 -9.54 -19.73
CA PRO A 238 6.94 -9.63 -20.40
C PRO A 238 7.60 -8.28 -20.23
N GLU A 239 8.81 -8.23 -19.66
CA GLU A 239 9.65 -7.04 -19.82
C GLU A 239 9.48 -6.69 -21.29
N ILE A 240 8.87 -5.53 -21.59
CA ILE A 240 8.65 -5.11 -22.97
C ILE A 240 10.00 -5.38 -23.61
N PRO A 241 10.11 -6.32 -24.57
CA PRO A 241 11.40 -6.60 -25.17
C PRO A 241 11.87 -5.23 -25.58
N MET A 242 13.00 -4.75 -25.02
CA MET A 242 13.62 -3.54 -25.52
C MET A 242 13.57 -3.73 -27.02
N GLU A 243 12.75 -2.93 -27.72
CA GLU A 243 12.67 -3.07 -29.16
C GLU A 243 14.13 -3.07 -29.60
N PRO A 244 14.57 -4.08 -30.37
CA PRO A 244 15.94 -4.12 -30.82
C PRO A 244 16.18 -2.74 -31.40
N THR A 245 17.05 -1.95 -30.77
CA THR A 245 17.20 -0.54 -31.12
C THR A 245 17.49 -0.53 -32.60
N ASP A 246 16.50 -0.17 -33.42
CA ASP A 246 16.73 0.00 -34.83
C ASP A 246 17.92 0.95 -34.92
N PRO A 247 18.91 0.66 -35.77
CA PRO A 247 20.09 1.50 -35.88
C PRO A 247 19.59 2.93 -36.12
N VAL A 248 19.79 3.78 -35.11
CA VAL A 248 19.29 5.15 -35.10
C VAL A 248 19.80 5.80 -36.39
N ASP A 249 18.87 6.09 -37.29
CA ASP A 249 19.15 6.89 -38.48
C ASP A 249 19.88 8.14 -37.99
N PRO A 250 21.08 8.46 -38.50
CA PRO A 250 21.88 9.56 -37.96
C PRO A 250 21.03 10.83 -38.00
N LEU A 251 20.74 11.35 -36.81
CA LEU A 251 19.95 12.57 -36.65
C LEU A 251 20.51 13.65 -37.56
N PRO A 252 19.66 14.41 -38.27
CA PRO A 252 20.12 15.54 -39.07
C PRO A 252 20.92 16.48 -38.15
N PRO A 253 22.00 17.11 -38.66
CA PRO A 253 22.88 17.94 -37.85
C PRO A 253 22.06 19.02 -37.13
N VAL A 254 22.00 18.91 -35.80
CA VAL A 254 21.32 19.87 -34.96
C VAL A 254 22.07 21.19 -35.09
N ALA A 255 21.38 22.22 -35.57
CA ALA A 255 21.93 23.56 -35.69
C ALA A 255 22.42 24.04 -34.30
N ALA A 256 23.65 24.53 -34.23
CA ALA A 256 24.25 25.00 -33.00
C ALA A 256 23.38 26.10 -32.37
N VAL A 257 22.84 25.82 -31.19
CA VAL A 257 22.12 26.82 -30.40
C VAL A 257 23.14 27.83 -29.86
N PRO A 258 22.98 29.14 -30.12
CA PRO A 258 23.90 30.15 -29.64
C PRO A 258 23.84 30.23 -28.11
N VAL A 259 25.00 30.06 -27.48
CA VAL A 259 25.17 30.14 -26.03
C VAL A 259 24.94 31.58 -25.57
N PRO A 260 24.03 31.85 -24.62
CA PRO A 260 23.85 33.20 -24.10
C PRO A 260 25.08 33.65 -23.32
N ALA A 261 25.48 34.91 -23.53
CA ALA A 261 26.64 35.54 -22.92
C ALA A 261 26.54 35.53 -21.38
N SER A 262 27.61 35.08 -20.75
CA SER A 262 27.76 34.95 -19.30
C SER A 262 27.74 36.31 -18.60
N LEU A 263 26.77 36.49 -17.70
CA LEU A 263 26.73 37.59 -16.74
C LEU A 263 27.65 37.29 -15.54
N PRO A 264 28.45 38.26 -15.06
CA PRO A 264 29.35 38.05 -13.94
C PRO A 264 28.57 38.08 -12.60
N LEU A 265 28.73 37.02 -11.81
CA LEU A 265 28.14 36.88 -10.48
C LEU A 265 29.03 37.53 -9.40
N LEU A 266 28.44 38.41 -8.58
CA LEU A 266 29.07 39.10 -7.45
C LEU A 266 28.82 38.32 -6.15
N VAL A 267 29.88 37.92 -5.43
CA VAL A 267 29.82 37.15 -4.18
C VAL A 267 29.96 38.06 -2.96
N ALA A 268 29.04 37.95 -1.99
CA ALA A 268 29.17 38.45 -0.62
C ALA A 268 28.33 37.60 0.38
N GLY A 269 28.98 37.01 1.39
CA GLY A 269 28.40 36.56 2.69
C GLY A 269 28.38 37.71 3.72
N LEU A 270 27.92 37.64 4.98
CA LEU A 270 27.52 36.61 5.98
C LEU A 270 26.67 37.26 7.07
N GLY A 271 26.14 36.43 7.98
CA GLY A 271 25.81 36.89 9.33
C GLY A 271 25.57 35.74 10.30
N LEU A 272 26.50 35.58 11.25
CA LEU A 272 26.44 34.73 12.44
C LEU A 272 25.90 35.57 13.61
N LEU A 273 24.89 35.14 14.35
CA LEU A 273 24.43 35.68 15.65
C LEU A 273 23.39 34.71 16.22
N GLY A 274 23.37 34.28 17.48
CA GLY A 274 24.15 34.59 18.66
C GLY A 274 23.45 33.94 19.86
N PHE A 275 24.20 33.29 20.74
CA PHE A 275 23.74 32.71 21.99
C PHE A 275 23.21 33.77 22.96
N LEU A 276 22.06 33.52 23.59
CA LEU A 276 21.61 34.24 24.79
C LEU A 276 21.34 33.26 25.93
N ARG A 277 22.20 33.37 26.94
CA ARG A 277 22.22 32.65 28.22
C ARG A 277 21.44 33.50 29.23
N ARG A 278 20.47 32.91 29.95
CA ARG A 278 19.93 33.52 31.19
C ARG A 278 19.93 32.48 32.31
N ARG A 279 20.63 32.83 33.40
CA ARG A 279 20.53 32.20 34.71
C ARG A 279 19.51 32.99 35.54
N ALA A 280 18.65 32.27 36.24
CA ALA A 280 18.29 32.51 37.63
C ALA A 280 18.09 31.14 38.27
#